data_AF-A0A7S7BHC3-F1
#
_entry.id   AF-A0A7S7BHC3-F1
#
_cell.length_a   1.000
_cell.length_b   1.000
_cell.length_c   1.000
_cell.angle_alpha   90.00
_cell.angle_beta   90.00
_cell.angle_gamma   90.00
#
_symmetry.space_group_name_H-M   'P 1'
#
loop_
_entity.id
_entity.type
_entity.pdbx_description
1 polymer ?
#
loop_
_entity_poly.entity_id
_entity_poly.type
_entity_poly.pdbx_seq_one_letter_code
_entity_poly.pdbx_strand_id
1 'polypeptide(L)'
;MNKQQILMNLLMIMMLISIMYFLMTNIMHMHPIIIMIILLSYSFLICLNMSTWKSNYIYSIMLFLIMISGMLIIFLYFSSLISNEQNIFKFNKLLFMSFYLNLLILSTLIYYYNSNIHIFKYMFTEIKSTPKLNKMFFQNILNLYEYPINNLTISSMMYLLISLFTIIKICSLKSMSLRKIK
;
A
#
# COMPACT_ATOMS: atom_id res chain seq x y z
N MET A 1 -16.46 1.44 17.67
CA MET A 1 -15.17 0.69 17.70
C MET A 1 -14.78 0.43 19.13
N ASN A 2 -14.49 -0.83 19.47
CA ASN A 2 -14.00 -1.20 20.80
C ASN A 2 -12.60 -0.59 21.04
N LYS A 3 -12.26 -0.24 22.28
CA LYS A 3 -10.94 0.28 22.68
C LYS A 3 -9.79 -0.62 22.17
N GLN A 4 -10.01 -1.93 22.12
CA GLN A 4 -9.09 -2.91 21.55
C GLN A 4 -8.87 -2.75 20.04
N GLN A 5 -9.90 -2.42 19.27
CA GLN A 5 -9.80 -2.23 17.82
C GLN A 5 -9.04 -0.94 17.48
N ILE A 6 -9.21 0.11 18.30
CA ILE A 6 -8.43 1.35 18.20
C ILE A 6 -6.95 1.07 18.50
N LEU A 7 -6.68 0.30 19.56
CA LEU A 7 -5.31 -0.11 19.92
C LEU A 7 -4.67 -0.93 18.79
N MET A 8 -5.40 -1.89 18.22
CA MET A 8 -4.92 -2.70 17.10
C MET A 8 -4.62 -1.83 15.87
N ASN A 9 -5.49 -0.88 15.52
CA ASN A 9 -5.25 0.04 14.41
C ASN A 9 -4.03 0.93 14.66
N LEU A 10 -3.84 1.42 15.89
CA LEU A 10 -2.67 2.20 16.26
C LEU A 10 -1.39 1.38 16.13
N LEU A 11 -1.37 0.13 16.62
CA LEU A 11 -0.23 -0.77 16.46
C LEU A 11 0.09 -0.99 14.97
N MET A 12 -0.91 -1.21 14.13
CA MET A 12 -0.71 -1.37 12.69
C MET A 12 -0.14 -0.10 12.04
N ILE A 13 -0.60 1.10 12.44
CA ILE A 13 -0.05 2.37 11.96
C ILE A 13 1.42 2.54 12.38
N MET A 14 1.77 2.18 13.62
CA MET A 14 3.15 2.22 14.10
C MET A 14 4.06 1.28 13.28
N MET A 15 3.57 0.10 12.92
CA MET A 15 4.29 -0.85 12.06
C MET A 15 4.46 -0.31 10.62
N LEU A 16 3.48 0.41 10.09
CA LEU A 16 3.60 1.03 8.76
C LEU A 16 4.65 2.16 8.75
N ILE A 17 4.69 2.97 9.81
CA ILE A 17 5.66 4.06 9.96
C ILE A 17 7.09 3.52 10.07
N SER A 18 7.29 2.40 10.78
CA SER A 18 8.62 1.80 10.92
C SER A 18 9.18 1.25 9.61
N ILE A 19 8.34 0.63 8.79
CA ILE A 19 8.74 0.15 7.48
C ILE A 19 9.10 1.31 6.55
N MET A 20 8.31 2.39 6.57
CA MET A 20 8.58 3.58 5.76
C MET A 20 9.89 4.26 6.16
N TYR A 21 10.17 4.34 7.45
CA TYR A 21 11.45 4.86 7.94
C TYR A 21 12.63 4.00 7.50
N PHE A 22 12.49 2.68 7.59
CA PHE A 22 13.52 1.74 7.17
C PHE A 22 13.83 1.87 5.66
N LEU A 23 12.80 2.07 4.83
CA LEU A 23 12.99 2.33 3.41
C LEU A 23 13.75 3.65 3.18
N MET A 24 13.31 4.75 3.78
CA MET A 24 13.93 6.07 3.56
C MET A 24 15.41 6.12 3.93
N THR A 25 15.81 5.39 4.98
CA THR A 25 17.21 5.36 5.43
C THR A 25 18.12 4.52 4.55
N ASN A 26 17.58 3.52 3.84
CA ASN A 26 18.40 2.52 3.14
C ASN A 26 18.18 2.44 1.63
N ILE A 27 17.27 3.24 1.05
CA ILE A 27 16.90 3.17 -0.39
C ILE A 27 18.10 3.18 -1.34
N MET A 28 19.14 3.97 -1.05
CA MET A 28 20.30 4.11 -1.96
C MET A 28 21.26 2.91 -1.96
N HIS A 29 21.20 2.06 -0.93
CA HIS A 29 22.15 0.96 -0.74
C HIS A 29 21.50 -0.43 -0.80
N MET A 30 20.19 -0.48 -0.98
CA MET A 30 19.46 -1.74 -1.05
C MET A 30 19.33 -2.24 -2.48
N HIS A 31 19.69 -3.50 -2.69
CA HIS A 31 19.37 -4.21 -3.91
C HIS A 31 17.85 -4.21 -4.12
N PRO A 32 17.37 -4.02 -5.36
CA PRO A 32 15.95 -3.87 -5.66
C PRO A 32 15.10 -5.08 -5.22
N ILE A 33 15.67 -6.29 -5.17
CA ILE A 33 15.00 -7.47 -4.58
C ILE A 33 14.64 -7.23 -3.10
N ILE A 34 15.54 -6.65 -2.29
CA ILE A 34 15.27 -6.36 -0.87
C ILE A 34 14.17 -5.30 -0.76
N ILE A 35 14.26 -4.25 -1.58
CA ILE A 35 13.22 -3.21 -1.65
C ILE A 35 11.85 -3.84 -1.95
N MET A 36 11.80 -4.81 -2.85
CA MET A 36 10.56 -5.49 -3.22
C MET A 36 10.00 -6.38 -2.09
N ILE A 37 10.85 -7.11 -1.36
CA ILE A 37 10.41 -7.90 -0.20
C ILE A 37 9.81 -6.98 0.87
N ILE A 38 10.41 -5.81 1.09
CA ILE A 38 9.90 -4.81 2.04
C ILE A 38 8.56 -4.22 1.56
N LEU A 39 8.42 -3.94 0.27
CA LEU A 39 7.16 -3.44 -0.28
C LEU A 39 6.04 -4.50 -0.23
N LEU A 40 6.35 -5.79 -0.42
CA LEU A 40 5.37 -6.88 -0.24
C LEU A 40 4.86 -6.93 1.21
N SER A 41 5.75 -6.89 2.20
CA SER A 41 5.34 -6.90 3.62
C SER A 41 4.56 -5.64 3.99
N TYR A 42 4.94 -4.48 3.45
CA TYR A 42 4.19 -3.23 3.61
C TYR A 42 2.77 -3.32 3.04
N SER A 43 2.62 -3.85 1.81
CA SER A 43 1.31 -4.01 1.17
C SER A 43 0.39 -4.96 1.93
N PHE A 44 0.95 -6.03 2.52
CA PHE A 44 0.21 -6.96 3.37
C PHE A 44 -0.35 -6.27 4.62
N LEU A 45 0.46 -5.45 5.30
CA LEU A 45 0.03 -4.70 6.48
C LEU A 45 -1.06 -3.66 6.15
N ILE A 46 -1.00 -3.03 4.98
CA ILE A 46 -2.09 -2.13 4.53
C ILE A 46 -3.39 -2.90 4.33
N CYS A 47 -3.34 -4.06 3.68
CA CYS A 47 -4.54 -4.87 3.44
C CYS A 47 -5.20 -5.29 4.76
N LEU A 48 -4.40 -5.66 5.76
CA LEU A 48 -4.88 -5.94 7.11
C LEU A 48 -5.50 -4.71 7.77
N ASN A 49 -4.88 -3.51 7.68
CA ASN A 49 -5.46 -2.30 8.26
C ASN A 49 -6.78 -1.90 7.58
N MET A 50 -6.90 -2.06 6.26
CA MET A 50 -8.16 -1.76 5.55
C MET A 50 -9.28 -2.73 5.92
N SER A 51 -8.95 -3.98 6.23
CA SER A 51 -9.93 -4.99 6.69
C SER A 51 -10.60 -4.61 8.02
N THR A 52 -9.91 -3.86 8.89
CA THR A 52 -10.47 -3.50 10.21
C THR A 52 -11.40 -2.29 10.15
N TRP A 53 -11.41 -1.53 9.05
CA TRP A 53 -12.14 -0.26 8.93
C TRP A 53 -13.54 -0.40 8.30
N LYS A 54 -13.78 -1.44 7.50
CA LYS A 54 -15.05 -1.63 6.78
C LYS A 54 -15.71 -2.94 7.16
N SER A 55 -17.04 -2.95 7.17
CA SER A 55 -17.83 -4.18 7.31
C SER A 55 -17.62 -5.17 6.18
N ASN A 56 -17.17 -4.69 5.00
CA ASN A 56 -17.03 -5.49 3.78
C ASN A 56 -15.55 -5.66 3.41
N TYR A 57 -15.06 -6.89 3.49
CA TYR A 57 -13.65 -7.25 3.20
C TYR A 57 -13.29 -7.28 1.71
N ILE A 58 -14.25 -7.13 0.80
CA ILE A 58 -14.04 -7.23 -0.65
C ILE A 58 -13.00 -6.21 -1.13
N TYR A 59 -13.02 -4.98 -0.61
CA TYR A 59 -12.04 -3.95 -0.98
C TYR A 59 -10.61 -4.28 -0.55
N SER A 60 -10.42 -4.83 0.66
CA SER A 60 -9.10 -5.28 1.11
C SER A 60 -8.57 -6.46 0.27
N ILE A 61 -9.45 -7.36 -0.18
CA ILE A 61 -9.07 -8.49 -1.03
C ILE A 61 -8.70 -8.02 -2.44
N MET A 62 -9.47 -7.10 -3.04
CA MET A 62 -9.15 -6.54 -4.36
C MET A 62 -7.81 -5.80 -4.35
N LEU A 63 -7.54 -5.01 -3.31
CA LEU A 63 -6.25 -4.33 -3.13
C LEU A 63 -5.09 -5.32 -3.03
N PHE A 64 -5.25 -6.40 -2.26
CA PHE A 64 -4.21 -7.42 -2.09
C PHE A 64 -3.82 -8.08 -3.42
N LEU A 65 -4.82 -8.47 -4.22
CA LEU A 65 -4.59 -9.11 -5.52
C LEU A 65 -3.89 -8.18 -6.51
N ILE A 66 -4.35 -6.93 -6.61
CA ILE A 66 -3.75 -5.94 -7.53
C ILE A 66 -2.31 -5.67 -7.13
N MET A 67 -2.02 -5.46 -5.84
CA MET A 67 -0.67 -5.16 -5.38
C MET A 67 0.31 -6.33 -5.61
N ILE A 68 -0.07 -7.56 -5.30
CA ILE A 68 0.81 -8.72 -5.54
C ILE A 68 1.09 -8.91 -7.03
N SER A 69 0.06 -8.80 -7.88
CA SER A 69 0.22 -9.02 -9.31
C SER A 69 1.22 -8.04 -9.95
N GLY A 70 1.14 -6.75 -9.61
CA GLY A 70 2.07 -5.74 -10.12
C GLY A 70 3.50 -5.92 -9.60
N MET A 71 3.65 -6.29 -8.33
CA MET A 71 4.96 -6.48 -7.71
C MET A 71 5.72 -7.71 -8.24
N LEU A 72 5.01 -8.79 -8.59
CA LEU A 72 5.62 -9.99 -9.19
C LEU A 72 6.16 -9.73 -10.61
N ILE A 73 5.52 -8.86 -11.40
CA ILE A 73 6.03 -8.50 -12.73
C ILE A 73 7.34 -7.72 -12.60
N ILE A 74 7.40 -6.79 -11.64
CA ILE A 74 8.62 -6.03 -11.32
C ILE A 74 9.73 -6.95 -10.82
N PHE A 75 9.39 -8.00 -10.06
CA PHE A 75 10.37 -9.03 -9.63
C PHE A 75 11.07 -9.67 -10.81
N LEU A 76 10.29 -10.17 -11.76
CA LEU A 76 10.82 -10.88 -12.93
C LEU A 76 11.77 -9.99 -13.72
N TYR A 77 11.37 -8.72 -13.94
CA TYR A 77 12.20 -7.74 -14.64
C TYR A 77 13.56 -7.54 -13.94
N PHE A 78 13.56 -7.23 -12.65
CA PHE A 78 14.82 -6.99 -11.93
C PHE A 78 15.66 -8.25 -11.73
N SER A 79 15.06 -9.41 -11.50
CA SER A 79 15.80 -10.68 -11.40
C SER A 79 16.57 -11.01 -12.69
N SER A 80 16.07 -10.56 -13.85
CA SER A 80 16.71 -10.81 -15.15
C SER A 80 17.84 -9.84 -15.48
N LEU A 81 17.90 -8.68 -14.83
CA LEU A 81 18.83 -7.59 -15.16
C LEU A 81 20.04 -7.50 -14.24
N ILE A 82 19.99 -8.10 -13.05
CA ILE A 82 20.96 -7.81 -12.02
C ILE A 82 22.07 -8.87 -12.01
N SER A 83 23.26 -8.43 -12.36
CA SER A 83 24.52 -9.04 -11.93
C SER A 83 24.61 -9.01 -10.41
N ASN A 84 24.90 -10.15 -9.77
CA ASN A 84 24.99 -10.39 -8.31
C ASN A 84 25.87 -9.41 -7.51
N GLU A 85 25.53 -8.13 -7.44
CA GLU A 85 26.22 -7.17 -6.58
C GLU A 85 25.83 -7.40 -5.11
N GLN A 86 26.84 -7.57 -4.26
CA GLN A 86 26.64 -7.78 -2.84
C GLN A 86 25.98 -6.56 -2.20
N ASN A 87 24.90 -6.82 -1.45
CA ASN A 87 24.24 -5.81 -0.63
C ASN A 87 25.15 -5.33 0.49
N ILE A 88 25.63 -4.09 0.39
CA ILE A 88 26.37 -3.44 1.48
C ILE A 88 25.37 -2.68 2.33
N PHE A 89 24.81 -3.36 3.33
CA PHE A 89 23.92 -2.72 4.32
C PHE A 89 24.74 -1.83 5.27
N LYS A 90 24.64 -0.50 5.11
CA LYS A 90 25.26 0.47 6.02
C LYS A 90 24.27 0.89 7.10
N PHE A 91 24.31 0.22 8.25
CA PHE A 91 23.47 0.59 9.39
C PHE A 91 24.00 1.85 10.09
N ASN A 92 23.29 2.97 9.96
CA ASN A 92 23.65 4.20 10.65
C ASN A 92 22.98 4.26 12.04
N LYS A 93 23.77 4.03 13.10
CA LYS A 93 23.27 3.98 14.49
C LYS A 93 22.54 5.26 14.92
N LEU A 94 23.01 6.43 14.47
CA LEU A 94 22.39 7.72 14.80
C LEU A 94 20.97 7.84 14.23
N LEU A 95 20.77 7.45 12.96
CA LEU A 95 19.45 7.42 12.35
C LEU A 95 18.53 6.46 13.10
N PHE A 96 19.02 5.28 13.49
CA PHE A 96 18.20 4.34 14.25
C PHE A 96 17.77 4.90 15.63
N MET A 97 18.67 5.56 16.35
CA MET A 97 18.34 6.19 17.63
C MET A 97 17.33 7.33 17.49
N SER A 98 17.47 8.16 16.45
CA SER A 98 16.50 9.23 16.17
C SER A 98 15.08 8.69 15.90
N PHE A 99 14.98 7.57 15.20
CA PHE A 99 13.71 6.91 14.95
C PHE A 99 13.08 6.36 16.22
N TYR A 100 13.88 5.70 17.07
CA TYR A 100 13.38 5.17 18.33
C TYR A 100 12.85 6.28 19.25
N LEU A 101 13.54 7.42 19.31
CA LEU A 101 13.06 8.59 20.05
C LEU A 101 11.74 9.14 19.49
N ASN A 102 11.63 9.24 18.16
CA ASN A 102 10.39 9.69 17.52
C ASN A 102 9.21 8.73 17.78
N LEU A 103 9.46 7.41 17.77
CA LEU A 103 8.44 6.42 18.11
C LEU A 103 7.99 6.54 19.58
N LEU A 104 8.94 6.76 20.50
CA LEU A 104 8.61 6.96 21.92
C LEU A 104 7.73 8.20 22.11
N ILE A 105 8.09 9.32 21.48
CA ILE A 105 7.28 10.56 21.54
C ILE A 105 5.89 10.31 20.96
N LEU A 106 5.79 9.64 19.82
CA LEU A 106 4.50 9.33 19.21
C LEU A 106 3.65 8.43 20.12
N SER A 107 4.25 7.42 20.75
CA SER A 107 3.55 6.49 21.66
C SER A 107 3.00 7.20 22.91
N THR A 108 3.77 8.15 23.46
CA THR A 108 3.34 8.93 24.63
C THR A 108 2.21 9.88 24.26
N LEU A 109 2.32 10.60 23.13
CA LEU A 109 1.24 11.44 22.62
C LEU A 109 -0.04 10.65 22.45
N ILE A 110 0.02 9.47 21.82
CA ILE A 110 -1.15 8.61 21.61
C ILE A 110 -1.77 8.19 22.95
N TYR A 111 -0.96 7.82 23.95
CA TYR A 111 -1.46 7.46 25.27
C TYR A 111 -2.20 8.62 25.95
N TYR A 112 -1.64 9.84 25.90
CA TYR A 112 -2.27 11.06 26.43
C TYR A 112 -3.56 11.44 25.67
N TYR A 113 -3.61 11.26 24.35
CA TYR A 113 -4.83 11.52 23.58
C TYR A 113 -5.93 10.48 23.86
N ASN A 114 -5.56 9.23 24.14
CA ASN A 114 -6.51 8.15 24.43
C ASN A 114 -7.30 8.40 25.73
N SER A 115 -6.71 9.07 26.73
CA SER A 115 -7.43 9.47 27.96
C SER A 115 -8.46 10.58 27.73
N ASN A 116 -8.35 11.37 26.65
CA ASN A 116 -9.23 12.51 26.34
C ASN A 116 -10.27 12.21 25.22
N ILE A 117 -10.52 10.93 24.92
CA ILE A 117 -11.34 10.45 23.78
C ILE A 117 -12.83 10.86 23.79
N HIS A 118 -13.30 11.61 24.78
CA HIS A 118 -14.65 12.19 24.73
C HIS A 118 -14.81 13.28 23.66
N ILE A 119 -13.73 13.88 23.16
CA ILE A 119 -13.80 15.02 22.21
C ILE A 119 -13.95 14.60 20.74
N PHE A 120 -13.50 13.40 20.35
CA PHE A 120 -13.55 12.90 18.96
C PHE A 120 -14.72 11.94 18.67
N LYS A 121 -15.77 11.96 19.50
CA LYS A 121 -16.95 11.11 19.27
C LYS A 121 -17.89 11.64 18.17
N TYR A 122 -17.61 12.82 17.60
CA TYR A 122 -18.56 13.55 16.77
C TYR A 122 -18.35 13.54 15.24
N MET A 123 -17.38 12.82 14.69
CA MET A 123 -17.19 12.80 13.21
C MET A 123 -17.26 11.40 12.56
N PHE A 124 -17.61 10.35 13.31
CA PHE A 124 -17.84 9.01 12.77
C PHE A 124 -19.23 8.48 13.14
N THR A 125 -20.27 9.21 12.71
CA THR A 125 -21.65 8.71 12.77
C THR A 125 -21.97 7.68 11.68
N GLU A 126 -21.03 7.31 10.82
CA GLU A 126 -21.21 6.22 9.85
C GLU A 126 -20.93 4.82 10.42
N ILE A 127 -20.33 4.71 11.62
CA ILE A 127 -19.96 3.42 12.24
C ILE A 127 -21.13 2.79 13.02
N LYS A 128 -22.32 3.40 13.02
CA LYS A 128 -23.53 2.73 13.52
C LYS A 128 -24.17 1.89 12.41
N SER A 129 -23.44 0.88 11.92
CA SER A 129 -24.06 -0.18 11.12
C SER A 129 -24.77 -1.14 12.07
N THR A 130 -26.09 -1.00 12.16
CA THR A 130 -26.97 -2.11 12.54
C THR A 130 -26.60 -3.34 11.68
N PRO A 131 -26.55 -4.55 12.24
CA PRO A 131 -26.19 -5.74 11.47
C PRO A 131 -27.38 -6.16 10.60
N LYS A 132 -27.61 -5.47 9.48
CA LYS A 132 -28.33 -6.04 8.34
C LYS A 132 -27.33 -6.90 7.57
N LEU A 133 -27.02 -8.04 8.18
CA LEU A 133 -25.93 -8.96 7.89
C LEU A 133 -26.01 -9.64 6.52
N ASN A 134 -26.85 -9.19 5.57
CA ASN A 134 -26.93 -9.91 4.30
C ASN A 134 -27.46 -9.19 3.05
N LYS A 135 -27.65 -7.86 3.04
CA LYS A 135 -28.27 -7.21 1.86
C LYS A 135 -27.50 -6.07 1.18
N MET A 136 -26.33 -5.66 1.68
CA MET A 136 -25.58 -4.55 1.06
C MET A 136 -24.07 -4.80 1.03
N PHE A 137 -23.62 -6.04 0.76
CA PHE A 137 -22.19 -6.30 0.59
C PHE A 137 -21.65 -5.77 -0.74
N PHE A 138 -22.46 -5.83 -1.80
CA PHE A 138 -22.06 -5.47 -3.16
C PHE A 138 -22.75 -4.23 -3.73
N GLN A 139 -23.71 -3.62 -3.02
CA GLN A 139 -24.44 -2.45 -3.50
C GLN A 139 -23.48 -1.34 -3.93
N ASN A 140 -22.43 -1.08 -3.13
CA ASN A 140 -21.45 -0.03 -3.45
C ASN A 140 -20.67 -0.30 -4.75
N ILE A 141 -20.46 -1.57 -5.12
CA ILE A 141 -19.77 -1.94 -6.37
C ILE A 141 -20.75 -1.83 -7.54
N LEU A 142 -21.99 -2.25 -7.36
CA LEU A 142 -23.04 -2.14 -8.37
C LEU A 142 -23.32 -0.67 -8.72
N ASN A 143 -23.31 0.22 -7.73
CA ASN A 143 -23.47 1.67 -7.91
C ASN A 143 -22.40 2.29 -8.85
N LEU A 144 -21.24 1.65 -9.04
CA LEU A 144 -20.23 2.13 -10.00
C LEU A 144 -20.70 1.99 -11.45
N TYR A 145 -21.53 0.98 -11.73
CA TYR A 145 -22.10 0.72 -13.05
C TYR A 145 -23.42 1.45 -13.29
N GLU A 146 -24.03 2.00 -12.24
CA GLU A 146 -25.25 2.78 -12.34
C GLU A 146 -24.96 4.25 -12.66
N TYR A 147 -25.93 4.92 -13.28
CA TYR A 147 -25.86 6.35 -13.52
C TYR A 147 -25.95 7.12 -12.17
N PRO A 148 -25.16 8.18 -11.93
CA PRO A 148 -24.27 8.91 -12.86
C PRO A 148 -22.81 8.44 -12.88
N ILE A 149 -22.44 7.49 -12.02
CA ILE A 149 -21.04 7.10 -11.80
C ILE A 149 -20.49 6.25 -12.96
N ASN A 150 -21.35 5.63 -13.76
CA ASN A 150 -20.97 4.84 -14.94
C ASN A 150 -20.06 5.61 -15.96
N ASN A 151 -20.06 6.95 -15.97
CA ASN A 151 -19.11 7.69 -16.80
C ASN A 151 -17.65 7.44 -16.38
N LEU A 152 -17.39 7.25 -15.08
CA LEU A 152 -16.06 6.93 -14.56
C LEU A 152 -15.61 5.53 -15.00
N THR A 153 -16.51 4.53 -15.01
CA THR A 153 -16.18 3.18 -15.48
C THR A 153 -15.91 3.17 -16.99
N ILE A 154 -16.69 3.90 -17.79
CA ILE A 154 -16.42 4.05 -19.23
C ILE A 154 -15.05 4.70 -19.44
N SER A 155 -14.70 5.75 -18.67
CA SER A 155 -13.40 6.41 -18.79
C SER A 155 -12.21 5.50 -18.45
N SER A 156 -12.34 4.62 -17.44
CA SER A 156 -11.27 3.69 -17.05
C SER A 156 -11.06 2.58 -18.08
N MET A 157 -12.13 2.11 -18.72
CA MET A 157 -12.03 1.15 -19.83
C MET A 157 -11.30 1.75 -21.03
N MET A 158 -11.63 2.99 -21.40
CA MET A 158 -10.94 3.69 -22.49
C MET A 158 -9.46 3.93 -22.14
N TYR A 159 -9.15 4.25 -20.89
CA TYR A 159 -7.76 4.40 -20.43
C TYR A 159 -6.96 3.09 -20.57
N LEU A 160 -7.53 1.95 -20.15
CA LEU A 160 -6.87 0.64 -20.31
C LEU A 160 -6.68 0.24 -21.77
N LEU A 161 -7.62 0.61 -22.65
CA LEU A 161 -7.51 0.34 -24.08
C LEU A 161 -6.40 1.18 -24.73
N ILE A 162 -6.31 2.48 -24.39
CA ILE A 162 -5.25 3.35 -24.87
C ILE A 162 -3.88 2.86 -24.36
N SER A 163 -3.78 2.46 -23.09
CA SER A 163 -2.51 1.97 -22.52
C SER A 163 -2.04 0.69 -23.20
N LEU A 164 -2.95 -0.22 -23.57
CA LEU A 164 -2.58 -1.41 -24.33
C LEU A 164 -2.02 -1.06 -25.73
N PHE A 165 -2.64 -0.13 -26.45
CA PHE A 165 -2.11 0.34 -27.74
C PHE A 165 -0.75 1.02 -27.62
N THR A 166 -0.53 1.83 -26.58
CA THR A 166 0.77 2.48 -26.37
C THR A 166 1.84 1.47 -26.00
N ILE A 167 1.53 0.47 -25.17
CA ILE A 167 2.47 -0.62 -24.83
C ILE A 167 2.87 -1.40 -26.08
N ILE A 168 1.91 -1.80 -26.93
CA ILE A 168 2.21 -2.50 -28.20
C ILE A 168 3.12 -1.64 -29.08
N LYS A 169 2.83 -0.34 -29.21
CA LYS A 169 3.65 0.58 -30.00
C LYS A 169 5.08 0.67 -29.45
N ILE A 170 5.25 0.80 -28.13
CA ILE A 170 6.57 0.85 -27.47
C ILE A 170 7.34 -0.45 -27.68
N CYS A 171 6.70 -1.61 -27.49
CA CYS A 171 7.35 -2.91 -27.67
C CYS A 171 7.70 -3.21 -29.13
N SER A 172 6.95 -2.66 -30.10
CA SER A 172 7.21 -2.86 -31.54
C SER A 172 8.38 -2.04 -32.10
N LEU A 173 8.89 -1.05 -31.35
CA LEU A 173 10.10 -0.30 -31.73
C LEU A 173 11.29 -1.25 -31.70
N LYS A 174 11.72 -1.73 -32.86
CA LYS A 174 12.92 -2.57 -33.02
C LYS A 174 14.12 -1.87 -32.38
N SER A 175 14.76 -2.56 -31.43
CA SER A 175 16.09 -2.20 -30.94
C SER A 175 17.09 -2.28 -32.10
N MET A 176 17.45 -1.13 -32.67
CA MET A 176 18.61 -1.06 -33.55
C MET A 176 19.82 -1.60 -32.78
N SER A 177 20.64 -2.46 -33.40
CA SER A 177 21.74 -3.12 -32.71
C SER A 177 22.67 -2.08 -32.07
N LEU A 178 22.76 -2.07 -30.74
CA LEU A 178 23.71 -1.28 -29.94
C LEU A 178 25.13 -1.87 -30.08
N ARG A 179 25.57 -2.16 -31.30
CA ARG A 179 26.96 -2.51 -31.56
C ARG A 179 27.73 -1.20 -31.52
N LYS A 180 28.57 -1.01 -30.49
CA LYS A 180 29.63 0.00 -30.56
C LYS A 180 30.46 -0.34 -31.80
N ILE A 181 30.30 0.46 -32.85
CA ILE A 181 31.24 0.51 -33.95
C ILE A 181 32.53 1.08 -33.32
N LYS A 182 33.63 0.34 -33.51
CA LYS A 182 34.96 0.64 -32.96
C LYS A 182 35.40 2.06 -33.26
#